data_AF-A0A7C7YJ02-F1
#
_entry.id   AF-A0A7C7YJ02-F1
#
_cell.length_a   1.000
_cell.length_b   1.000
_cell.length_c   1.000
_cell.angle_alpha   90.00
_cell.angle_beta   90.00
_cell.angle_gamma   90.00
#
_symmetry.space_group_name_H-M   'P 1'
#
loop_
_entity.id
_entity.type
_entity.pdbx_description
1 polymer ?
#
loop_
_entity_poly.entity_id
_entity_poly.type
_entity_poly.pdbx_seq_one_letter_code
_entity_poly.pdbx_strand_id
1 'polypeptide(L)'
;MRKFSLLLAPIAMILTALALPGCVTRAVQQEVVNEYGLTIKLRSQAKPFGDPTPRGFEQPAVIPAPRLALILGGIEIDRRENAKDSAKERRPAVPSRLLKQISEGLSQALAEASPDQEIVVLALRKQAQHGLFHRKFLTSFVSYLKQGQMYFFFSRVEWPVDKNRAGDRLPEPQPNDRAMPIDTVGNDTYTKVGAQGVRVDWRSPTFDLAPKQSAGE
;
A
#
# COMPACT_ATOMS: atom_id res chain seq x y z
N MET A 1 -21.25 -10.25 81.07
CA MET A 1 -20.30 -9.15 80.77
C MET A 1 -19.66 -9.38 79.41
N ARG A 2 -19.46 -8.28 78.67
CA ARG A 2 -18.79 -8.12 77.36
C ARG A 2 -19.60 -8.47 76.10
N LYS A 3 -20.25 -7.39 75.65
CA LYS A 3 -20.67 -7.08 74.28
C LYS A 3 -19.48 -7.17 73.31
N PHE A 4 -19.70 -7.71 72.12
CA PHE A 4 -18.94 -7.32 70.92
C PHE A 4 -19.86 -7.36 69.71
N SER A 5 -20.32 -6.16 69.33
CA SER A 5 -20.92 -5.88 68.04
C SER A 5 -19.84 -5.93 66.96
N LEU A 6 -20.07 -6.64 65.86
CA LEU A 6 -19.31 -6.45 64.62
C LEU A 6 -20.29 -6.47 63.46
N LEU A 7 -20.58 -5.25 62.98
CA LEU A 7 -21.28 -4.94 61.75
C LEU A 7 -20.55 -5.59 60.57
N LEU A 8 -21.18 -6.54 59.89
CA LEU A 8 -20.79 -6.91 58.53
C LEU A 8 -21.60 -6.04 57.55
N ALA A 9 -20.92 -5.03 57.00
CA ALA A 9 -21.42 -4.23 55.89
C ALA A 9 -21.29 -5.04 54.58
N PRO A 10 -22.31 -5.06 53.70
CA PRO A 10 -22.17 -5.60 52.36
C PRO A 10 -21.35 -4.61 51.51
N ILE A 11 -20.14 -5.00 51.13
CA ILE A 11 -19.31 -4.28 50.15
C ILE A 11 -19.98 -4.45 48.79
N ALA A 12 -20.81 -3.47 48.42
CA ALA A 12 -21.32 -3.30 47.07
C ALA A 12 -20.15 -2.86 46.17
N MET A 13 -19.44 -3.84 45.60
CA MET A 13 -18.41 -3.62 44.59
C MET A 13 -19.12 -3.27 43.26
N ILE A 14 -19.36 -1.97 43.05
CA ILE A 14 -19.85 -1.42 41.79
C ILE A 14 -18.74 -1.65 40.75
N LEU A 15 -18.91 -2.71 39.97
CA LEU A 15 -18.09 -3.05 38.81
C LEU A 15 -18.48 -2.10 37.67
N THR A 16 -17.97 -0.86 37.72
CA THR A 16 -18.09 0.11 36.62
C THR A 16 -17.23 -0.39 35.47
N ALA A 17 -17.76 -1.31 34.68
CA ALA A 17 -17.18 -1.71 33.42
C ALA A 17 -17.10 -0.46 32.54
N LEU A 18 -15.89 0.08 32.44
CA LEU A 18 -15.51 1.11 31.48
C LEU A 18 -15.88 0.62 30.08
N ALA A 19 -17.08 0.97 29.64
CA ALA A 19 -17.43 1.00 28.22
C ALA A 19 -16.61 2.13 27.60
N LEU A 20 -15.31 1.87 27.39
CA LEU A 20 -14.50 2.70 26.52
C LEU A 20 -15.18 2.65 25.15
N PRO A 21 -15.73 3.76 24.63
CA PRO A 21 -16.23 3.78 23.28
C PRO A 21 -15.04 3.50 22.36
N GLY A 22 -14.93 2.26 21.89
CA GLY A 22 -13.92 1.89 20.91
C GLY A 22 -14.06 2.84 19.73
N CYS A 23 -13.03 3.64 19.45
CA CYS A 23 -13.04 4.53 18.29
C CYS A 23 -13.05 3.68 17.03
N VAL A 24 -14.25 3.41 16.50
CA VAL A 24 -14.43 2.70 15.23
C VAL A 24 -14.17 3.68 14.09
N THR A 25 -12.96 3.69 13.56
CA THR A 25 -12.64 4.49 12.36
C THR A 25 -13.19 3.82 11.11
N ARG A 26 -13.84 4.59 10.23
CA ARG A 26 -14.35 4.13 8.93
C ARG A 26 -13.38 4.53 7.82
N ALA A 27 -13.06 3.60 6.92
CA ALA A 27 -12.31 3.93 5.71
C ALA A 27 -13.20 4.69 4.71
N VAL A 28 -12.74 5.85 4.24
CA VAL A 28 -13.38 6.61 3.15
C VAL A 28 -12.51 6.47 1.91
N GLN A 29 -13.15 6.22 0.76
CA GLN A 29 -12.47 5.95 -0.50
C GLN A 29 -13.03 6.83 -1.60
N GLN A 30 -12.14 7.40 -2.40
CA GLN A 30 -12.45 8.15 -3.61
C GLN A 30 -11.66 7.54 -4.77
N GLU A 31 -12.32 7.24 -5.88
CA GLU A 31 -11.64 6.76 -7.08
C GLU A 31 -11.12 7.95 -7.89
N VAL A 32 -9.85 7.88 -8.33
CA VAL A 32 -9.21 8.90 -9.18
C VAL A 32 -9.04 8.36 -10.60
N VAL A 33 -8.65 7.09 -10.72
CA VAL A 33 -8.49 6.40 -12.01
C VAL A 33 -9.24 5.08 -11.97
N ASN A 34 -10.01 4.79 -13.01
CA ASN A 34 -10.69 3.50 -13.19
C ASN A 34 -10.78 3.15 -14.68
N GLU A 35 -9.65 2.73 -15.26
CA GLU A 35 -9.52 2.53 -16.71
C GLU A 35 -8.70 1.28 -17.04
N TYR A 36 -9.16 0.51 -18.04
CA TYR A 36 -8.43 -0.62 -18.62
C TYR A 36 -7.83 -1.63 -17.62
N GLY A 37 -8.47 -1.83 -16.48
CA GLY A 37 -8.00 -2.74 -15.43
C GLY A 37 -7.04 -2.11 -14.42
N LEU A 38 -6.77 -0.81 -14.52
CA LEU A 38 -6.13 -0.01 -13.48
C LEU A 38 -7.21 0.72 -12.67
N THR A 39 -7.18 0.52 -11.36
CA THR A 39 -7.98 1.28 -10.40
C THR A 39 -7.03 1.93 -9.40
N ILE A 40 -7.10 3.25 -9.28
CA ILE A 40 -6.36 4.01 -8.27
C ILE A 40 -7.36 4.76 -7.40
N LYS A 41 -7.24 4.56 -6.09
CA LYS A 41 -8.13 5.15 -5.09
C LYS A 41 -7.33 5.96 -4.08
N LEU A 42 -7.93 7.03 -3.58
CA LEU A 42 -7.48 7.76 -2.40
C LEU A 42 -8.22 7.19 -1.20
N ARG A 43 -7.47 6.73 -0.20
CA ARG A 43 -8.04 6.15 1.02
C ARG A 43 -7.65 6.97 2.23
N SER A 44 -8.64 7.47 2.95
CA SER A 44 -8.49 8.10 4.27
C SER A 44 -9.16 7.28 5.36
N GLN A 45 -8.84 7.60 6.61
CA GLN A 45 -9.52 7.06 7.79
C GLN A 45 -10.33 8.19 8.43
N ALA A 46 -11.63 8.02 8.58
CA ALA A 46 -12.51 8.97 9.23
C ALA A 46 -12.96 8.45 10.59
N LYS A 47 -13.15 9.36 11.55
CA LYS A 47 -13.81 9.03 12.82
C LYS A 47 -15.29 8.73 12.56
N PRO A 48 -15.99 7.95 13.42
CA PRO A 48 -17.34 7.46 13.14
C PRO A 48 -18.40 8.56 12.95
N PHE A 49 -18.11 9.82 13.33
CA PHE A 49 -19.00 10.97 13.17
C PHE A 49 -18.26 12.27 12.80
N GLY A 50 -17.16 12.23 12.07
CA GLY A 50 -16.41 13.46 11.84
C GLY A 50 -15.26 13.40 10.85
N ASP A 51 -14.35 14.34 11.05
CA ASP A 51 -13.27 14.70 10.15
C ASP A 51 -12.30 13.55 9.84
N PRO A 52 -11.57 13.63 8.71
CA PRO A 52 -10.43 12.78 8.43
C PRO A 52 -9.45 12.75 9.61
N THR A 53 -8.90 11.58 9.90
CA THR A 53 -7.85 11.41 10.91
C THR A 53 -6.54 11.88 10.29
N PRO A 54 -5.86 12.89 10.87
CA PRO A 54 -4.64 13.42 10.30
C PRO A 54 -3.57 12.33 10.16
N ARG A 55 -3.03 12.13 8.96
CA ARG A 55 -1.94 11.15 8.72
C ARG A 55 -0.59 11.81 8.52
N GLY A 56 -0.59 13.11 8.25
CA GLY A 56 0.62 13.92 8.11
C GLY A 56 1.47 13.46 6.94
N PHE A 57 0.82 13.11 5.83
CA PHE A 57 1.50 12.85 4.59
C PHE A 57 1.82 14.16 3.86
N GLU A 58 2.77 14.10 2.93
CA GLU A 58 3.25 15.25 2.15
C GLU A 58 2.56 15.36 0.78
N GLN A 59 1.33 14.85 0.63
CA GLN A 59 0.49 15.15 -0.52
C GLN A 59 -0.35 16.42 -0.24
N PRO A 60 -0.82 17.15 -1.28
CA PRO A 60 -0.63 16.89 -2.71
C PRO A 60 0.80 17.15 -3.17
N ALA A 61 1.25 16.41 -4.20
CA ALA A 61 2.56 16.59 -4.80
C ALA A 61 2.51 16.33 -6.32
N VAL A 62 3.13 17.21 -7.09
CA VAL A 62 3.23 17.07 -8.55
C VAL A 62 4.55 16.36 -8.89
N ILE A 63 4.47 15.09 -9.26
CA ILE A 63 5.63 14.28 -9.63
C ILE A 63 5.42 13.75 -11.05
N PRO A 64 6.28 14.11 -12.03
CA PRO A 64 6.10 13.68 -13.42
C PRO A 64 6.03 12.16 -13.56
N ALA A 65 5.08 11.67 -14.36
CA ALA A 65 4.90 10.25 -14.64
C ALA A 65 6.19 9.54 -15.10
N PRO A 66 7.04 10.11 -15.99
CA PRO A 66 8.28 9.43 -16.38
C PRO A 66 9.25 9.20 -15.20
N ARG A 67 9.31 10.13 -14.23
CA ARG A 67 10.11 9.95 -13.01
C ARG A 67 9.53 8.82 -12.15
N LEU A 68 8.21 8.77 -11.99
CA LEU A 68 7.54 7.66 -11.29
C LEU A 68 7.76 6.32 -11.98
N ALA A 69 7.80 6.28 -13.32
CA ALA A 69 8.10 5.06 -14.06
C ALA A 69 9.53 4.55 -13.80
N LEU A 70 10.53 5.45 -13.72
CA LEU A 70 11.89 5.10 -13.32
C LEU A 70 11.94 4.56 -11.88
N ILE A 71 11.27 5.25 -10.95
CA ILE A 71 11.20 4.82 -9.55
C ILE A 71 10.56 3.44 -9.43
N LEU A 72 9.38 3.23 -10.03
CA LEU A 72 8.65 1.96 -9.96
C LEU A 72 9.38 0.83 -10.68
N GLY A 73 10.03 1.14 -11.80
CA GLY A 73 10.76 0.16 -12.62
C GLY A 73 11.99 -0.43 -11.94
N GLY A 74 12.62 0.30 -11.02
CA GLY A 74 13.78 -0.18 -10.28
C GLY A 74 13.44 -0.96 -8.99
N ILE A 75 12.17 -1.06 -8.60
CA ILE A 75 11.78 -1.82 -7.40
C ILE A 75 11.76 -3.31 -7.72
N GLU A 76 12.57 -4.07 -6.98
CA GLU A 76 12.62 -5.52 -7.07
C GLU A 76 12.03 -6.21 -5.84
N ILE A 77 11.49 -7.41 -6.07
CA ILE A 77 11.05 -8.32 -5.02
C ILE A 77 11.69 -9.70 -5.20
N ASP A 78 11.89 -10.37 -4.07
CA ASP A 78 12.11 -11.80 -3.99
C ASP A 78 10.76 -12.47 -3.75
N ARG A 79 10.31 -13.28 -4.71
CA ARG A 79 9.10 -14.09 -4.60
C ARG A 79 9.45 -15.51 -4.20
N ARG A 80 8.59 -16.10 -3.37
CA ARG A 80 8.59 -17.54 -3.09
C ARG A 80 7.28 -18.15 -3.55
N GLU A 81 7.29 -19.42 -3.90
CA GLU A 81 6.06 -20.15 -4.22
C GLU A 81 5.24 -20.35 -2.93
N ASN A 82 5.90 -20.82 -1.86
CA ASN A 82 5.34 -20.91 -0.52
C ASN A 82 6.21 -20.19 0.51
N ALA A 83 5.60 -19.81 1.64
CA ALA A 83 6.31 -19.14 2.74
C ALA A 83 7.45 -19.98 3.35
N LYS A 84 7.39 -21.31 3.21
CA LYS A 84 8.39 -22.25 3.72
C LYS A 84 9.53 -22.54 2.73
N ASP A 85 9.39 -22.11 1.47
CA ASP A 85 10.39 -22.41 0.45
C ASP A 85 11.66 -21.57 0.67
N SER A 86 12.81 -22.21 0.42
CA SER A 86 14.12 -21.55 0.47
C SER A 86 14.47 -20.86 -0.85
N ALA A 87 13.96 -21.39 -1.97
CA ALA A 87 14.15 -20.82 -3.29
C ALA A 87 13.47 -19.46 -3.40
N LYS A 88 14.23 -18.46 -3.81
CA LYS A 88 13.76 -17.10 -4.07
C LYS A 88 13.96 -16.77 -5.52
N GLU A 89 12.91 -16.25 -6.15
CA GLU A 89 12.97 -15.75 -7.50
C GLU A 89 12.92 -14.22 -7.47
N ARG A 90 13.98 -13.58 -7.97
CA ARG A 90 14.03 -12.13 -8.08
C ARG A 90 13.27 -11.65 -9.31
N ARG A 91 12.34 -10.71 -9.11
CA ARG A 91 11.53 -10.11 -10.19
C ARG A 91 11.25 -8.63 -9.93
N PRO A 92 10.93 -7.85 -10.98
CA PRO A 92 10.38 -6.51 -10.81
C PRO A 92 9.06 -6.55 -10.03
N ALA A 93 8.87 -5.60 -9.10
CA ALA A 93 7.64 -5.47 -8.34
C ALA A 93 6.46 -5.00 -9.21
N VAL A 94 6.76 -4.21 -10.26
CA VAL A 94 5.80 -3.72 -11.23
C VAL A 94 6.17 -4.22 -12.62
N PRO A 95 5.31 -5.00 -13.31
CA PRO A 95 5.56 -5.44 -14.67
C PRO A 95 5.73 -4.28 -15.64
N SER A 96 6.69 -4.37 -16.56
CA SER A 96 7.01 -3.28 -17.51
C SER A 96 5.81 -2.79 -18.33
N ARG A 97 4.91 -3.69 -18.71
CA ARG A 97 3.68 -3.37 -19.46
C ARG A 97 2.69 -2.49 -18.68
N LEU A 98 2.76 -2.50 -17.35
CA LEU A 98 1.91 -1.70 -16.47
C LEU A 98 2.59 -0.41 -16.02
N LEU A 99 3.91 -0.28 -16.17
CA LEU A 99 4.67 0.86 -15.64
C LEU A 99 4.13 2.20 -16.13
N LYS A 100 3.93 2.36 -17.44
CA LYS A 100 3.42 3.61 -18.02
C LYS A 100 2.08 4.00 -17.41
N GLN A 101 1.10 3.11 -17.50
CA GLN A 101 -0.26 3.37 -17.02
C GLN A 101 -0.31 3.66 -15.52
N ILE A 102 0.42 2.87 -14.72
CA ILE A 102 0.51 3.07 -13.26
C ILE A 102 1.19 4.41 -12.96
N SER A 103 2.27 4.76 -13.65
CA SER A 103 3.01 6.00 -13.39
C SER A 103 2.20 7.25 -13.73
N GLU A 104 1.41 7.22 -14.80
CA GLU A 104 0.50 8.30 -15.19
C GLU A 104 -0.62 8.47 -14.16
N GLY A 105 -1.29 7.38 -13.81
CA GLY A 105 -2.36 7.41 -12.81
C GLY A 105 -1.87 7.77 -11.41
N LEU A 106 -0.66 7.33 -11.03
CA LEU A 106 -0.06 7.67 -9.75
C LEU A 106 0.36 9.15 -9.69
N SER A 107 0.86 9.71 -10.80
CA SER A 107 1.15 11.14 -10.93
C SER A 107 -0.11 11.97 -10.67
N GLN A 108 -1.23 11.58 -11.29
CA GLN A 108 -2.51 12.25 -11.08
C GLN A 108 -3.00 12.11 -9.64
N ALA A 109 -2.99 10.89 -9.10
CA ALA A 109 -3.45 10.64 -7.74
C ALA A 109 -2.61 11.37 -6.67
N LEU A 110 -1.29 11.52 -6.88
CA LEU A 110 -0.44 12.30 -5.99
C LEU A 110 -0.76 13.80 -6.00
N ALA A 111 -1.16 14.34 -7.15
CA ALA A 111 -1.55 15.74 -7.29
C ALA A 111 -2.92 16.03 -6.65
N GLU A 112 -3.82 15.03 -6.60
CA GLU A 112 -5.16 15.16 -6.03
C GLU A 112 -5.25 14.76 -4.54
N ALA A 113 -4.35 13.90 -4.06
CA ALA A 113 -4.39 13.37 -2.69
C ALA A 113 -4.24 14.48 -1.64
N SER A 114 -5.08 14.44 -0.61
CA SER A 114 -4.93 15.26 0.59
C SER A 114 -3.83 14.69 1.52
N PRO A 115 -3.34 15.50 2.49
CA PRO A 115 -2.37 15.06 3.50
C PRO A 115 -2.80 13.85 4.36
N ASP A 116 -4.08 13.45 4.29
CA ASP A 116 -4.67 12.37 5.09
C ASP A 116 -5.00 11.13 4.28
N GLN A 117 -4.68 11.16 2.98
CA GLN A 117 -5.00 10.11 2.04
C GLN A 117 -3.75 9.36 1.61
N GLU A 118 -3.82 8.02 1.69
CA GLU A 118 -2.87 7.17 0.99
C GLU A 118 -3.43 6.77 -0.37
N ILE A 119 -2.54 6.46 -1.30
CA ILE A 119 -2.90 6.08 -2.67
C ILE A 119 -2.89 4.55 -2.75
N VAL A 120 -4.03 3.98 -3.08
CA VAL A 120 -4.23 2.53 -3.26
C VAL A 120 -4.24 2.24 -4.75
N VAL A 121 -3.31 1.39 -5.21
CA VAL A 121 -3.20 1.00 -6.62
C VAL A 121 -3.59 -0.47 -6.77
N LEU A 122 -4.49 -0.74 -7.72
CA LEU A 122 -4.91 -2.07 -8.15
C LEU A 122 -4.75 -2.15 -9.67
N ALA A 123 -3.81 -2.95 -10.15
CA ALA A 123 -3.54 -3.09 -11.58
C ALA A 123 -3.74 -4.54 -12.04
N LEU A 124 -4.72 -4.75 -12.90
CA LEU A 124 -5.03 -6.03 -13.53
C LEU A 124 -4.42 -6.09 -14.94
N ARG A 125 -3.55 -7.08 -15.17
CA ARG A 125 -3.11 -7.43 -16.52
C ARG A 125 -3.80 -8.70 -17.01
N LYS A 126 -4.20 -8.72 -18.28
CA LYS A 126 -4.64 -9.94 -18.98
C LYS A 126 -3.46 -10.53 -19.74
N GLN A 127 -3.26 -11.84 -19.64
CA GLN A 127 -2.28 -12.58 -20.43
C GLN A 127 -2.98 -13.72 -21.15
N ALA A 128 -2.73 -13.84 -22.46
CA ALA A 128 -3.19 -14.98 -23.23
C ALA A 128 -2.42 -16.25 -22.85
N GLN A 129 -3.15 -17.35 -22.68
CA GLN A 129 -2.66 -18.68 -22.39
C GLN A 129 -3.32 -19.63 -23.40
N HIS A 130 -2.53 -20.33 -24.20
CA HIS A 130 -3.03 -21.26 -25.23
C HIS A 130 -4.06 -20.66 -26.22
N GLY A 131 -3.82 -19.43 -26.71
CA GLY A 131 -4.56 -18.82 -27.81
C GLY A 131 -5.96 -18.27 -27.48
N LEU A 132 -6.76 -18.99 -26.69
CA LEU A 132 -8.17 -18.65 -26.41
C LEU A 132 -8.46 -18.37 -24.92
N PHE A 133 -7.58 -18.76 -24.01
CA PHE A 133 -7.80 -18.55 -22.58
C PHE A 133 -7.01 -17.35 -22.07
N HIS A 134 -7.70 -16.34 -21.53
CA HIS A 134 -7.02 -15.27 -20.82
C HIS A 134 -6.92 -15.59 -19.34
N ARG A 135 -5.75 -15.37 -18.73
CA ARG A 135 -5.57 -15.33 -17.27
C ARG A 135 -5.35 -13.88 -16.83
N LYS A 136 -6.00 -13.48 -15.74
CA LYS A 136 -5.83 -12.15 -15.13
C LYS A 136 -4.80 -12.25 -14.01
N PHE A 137 -3.95 -11.24 -13.89
CA PHE A 137 -2.98 -11.12 -12.81
C PHE A 137 -3.08 -9.74 -12.17
N LEU A 138 -3.10 -9.70 -10.84
CA LEU A 138 -3.21 -8.49 -10.03
C LEU A 138 -1.84 -8.11 -9.46
N THR A 139 -1.46 -6.86 -9.67
CA THR A 139 -0.43 -6.18 -8.89
C THR A 139 -1.11 -5.10 -8.06
N SER A 140 -0.92 -5.12 -6.74
CA SER A 140 -1.58 -4.19 -5.82
C SER A 140 -0.63 -3.68 -4.75
N PHE A 141 -0.60 -2.37 -4.55
CA PHE A 141 0.24 -1.73 -3.55
C PHE A 141 -0.38 -0.43 -3.01
N VAL A 142 0.13 0.02 -1.87
CA VAL A 142 -0.16 1.36 -1.31
C VAL A 142 1.05 2.25 -1.50
N SER A 143 0.84 3.52 -1.80
CA SER A 143 1.89 4.54 -1.86
C SER A 143 1.49 5.83 -1.15
N TYR A 144 2.46 6.51 -0.56
CA TYR A 144 2.31 7.83 0.05
C TYR A 144 3.65 8.55 0.18
N LEU A 145 3.61 9.87 0.41
CA LEU A 145 4.77 10.69 0.69
C LEU A 145 4.85 11.02 2.18
N LYS A 146 6.03 10.88 2.78
CA LYS A 146 6.27 11.24 4.18
C LYS A 146 7.76 11.47 4.43
N GLN A 147 8.10 12.54 5.16
CA GLN A 147 9.48 12.89 5.51
C GLN A 147 10.40 13.02 4.29
N GLY A 148 9.92 13.67 3.23
CA GLY A 148 10.63 13.83 1.95
C GLY A 148 10.78 12.55 1.14
N GLN A 149 10.32 11.40 1.63
CA GLN A 149 10.47 10.10 0.98
C GLN A 149 9.14 9.57 0.44
N MET A 150 9.24 8.78 -0.62
CA MET A 150 8.10 8.07 -1.19
C MET A 150 8.12 6.63 -0.69
N TYR A 151 7.00 6.19 -0.15
CA TYR A 151 6.82 4.83 0.35
C TYR A 151 5.98 4.01 -0.62
N PHE A 152 6.30 2.73 -0.73
CA PHE A 152 5.54 1.73 -1.48
C PHE A 152 5.40 0.45 -0.64
N PHE A 153 4.19 -0.06 -0.49
CA PHE A 153 3.90 -1.31 0.23
C PHE A 153 3.17 -2.28 -0.70
N PHE A 154 3.86 -3.32 -1.15
CA PHE A 154 3.35 -4.29 -2.13
C PHE A 154 2.62 -5.44 -1.43
N SER A 155 1.31 -5.54 -1.61
CA SER A 155 0.53 -6.65 -1.07
C SER A 155 0.57 -7.87 -1.99
N ARG A 156 0.46 -7.64 -3.31
CA ARG A 156 0.43 -8.68 -4.36
C ARG A 156 1.18 -8.22 -5.59
N VAL A 157 1.94 -9.13 -6.20
CA VAL A 157 2.65 -8.88 -7.46
C VAL A 157 2.39 -10.06 -8.39
N GLU A 158 1.76 -9.77 -9.54
CA GLU A 158 1.33 -10.79 -10.51
C GLU A 158 0.54 -11.96 -9.88
N TRP A 159 -0.34 -11.64 -8.93
CA TRP A 159 -1.17 -12.64 -8.28
C TRP A 159 -2.30 -13.09 -9.22
N PRO A 160 -2.43 -14.39 -9.53
CA PRO A 160 -3.46 -14.85 -10.45
C PRO A 160 -4.86 -14.61 -9.87
N VAL A 161 -5.73 -13.97 -10.64
CA VAL A 161 -7.12 -13.74 -10.26
C VAL A 161 -7.97 -14.84 -10.87
N ASP A 162 -8.62 -15.63 -10.02
CA ASP A 162 -9.50 -16.72 -10.45
C ASP A 162 -10.73 -16.16 -11.18
N LYS A 163 -11.04 -16.76 -12.34
CA LYS A 163 -12.19 -16.34 -13.17
C LYS A 163 -13.53 -16.47 -12.44
N ASN A 164 -13.64 -17.45 -11.54
CA ASN A 164 -14.85 -17.69 -10.76
C ASN A 164 -15.09 -16.62 -9.69
N ARG A 165 -14.08 -15.80 -9.39
CA ARG A 165 -14.16 -14.65 -8.47
C ARG A 165 -14.18 -13.31 -9.21
N ALA A 166 -14.46 -13.31 -10.53
CA ALA A 166 -14.42 -12.10 -11.34
C ALA A 166 -15.52 -11.07 -10.99
N GLY A 167 -16.50 -11.44 -10.16
CA GLY A 167 -17.47 -10.53 -9.54
C GLY A 167 -17.14 -10.12 -8.10
N ASP A 168 -16.13 -10.74 -7.47
CA ASP A 168 -15.74 -10.41 -6.11
C ASP A 168 -14.89 -9.13 -6.10
N ARG A 169 -15.08 -8.31 -5.06
CA ARG A 169 -14.27 -7.12 -4.81
C ARG A 169 -12.78 -7.52 -4.77
N LEU A 170 -11.96 -6.90 -5.61
CA LEU A 170 -10.51 -7.15 -5.59
C LEU A 170 -9.95 -6.84 -4.20
N PRO A 171 -9.03 -7.67 -3.68
CA PRO A 171 -8.49 -7.47 -2.35
C PRO A 171 -7.63 -6.21 -2.33
N GLU A 172 -8.02 -5.26 -1.49
CA GLU A 172 -7.31 -4.01 -1.37
C GLU A 172 -6.05 -4.17 -0.49
N PRO A 173 -4.91 -3.60 -0.90
CA PRO A 173 -3.69 -3.69 -0.12
C PRO A 173 -3.83 -2.88 1.17
N GLN A 174 -3.31 -3.38 2.27
CA GLN A 174 -3.08 -2.61 3.49
C GLN A 174 -1.59 -2.54 3.79
N PRO A 175 -1.08 -1.41 4.29
CA PRO A 175 0.31 -1.36 4.77
C PRO A 175 0.52 -2.44 5.85
N ASN A 176 1.65 -3.13 5.77
CA ASN A 176 2.07 -4.20 6.70
C ASN A 176 1.27 -5.52 6.65
N ASP A 177 0.20 -5.62 5.85
CA ASP A 177 -0.50 -6.89 5.65
C ASP A 177 0.24 -7.77 4.64
N ARG A 178 0.62 -8.99 5.05
CA ARG A 178 1.42 -9.93 4.26
C ARG A 178 0.52 -10.88 3.47
N ALA A 179 -0.12 -10.37 2.43
CA ALA A 179 -1.03 -11.16 1.60
C ALA A 179 -0.35 -12.17 0.67
N MET A 180 0.97 -12.06 0.44
CA MET A 180 1.75 -12.93 -0.44
C MET A 180 3.16 -13.13 0.12
N PRO A 181 3.80 -14.31 -0.06
CA PRO A 181 5.19 -14.54 0.37
C PRO A 181 6.19 -13.85 -0.59
N ILE A 182 6.16 -12.52 -0.57
CA ILE A 182 7.14 -11.66 -1.23
C ILE A 182 7.91 -10.85 -0.21
N ASP A 183 9.18 -10.62 -0.50
CA ASP A 183 10.06 -9.75 0.25
C ASP A 183 10.63 -8.71 -0.72
N THR A 184 10.49 -7.43 -0.41
CA THR A 184 11.14 -6.36 -1.18
C THR A 184 12.66 -6.43 -1.01
N VAL A 185 13.36 -6.03 -2.07
CA VAL A 185 14.82 -5.98 -2.12
C VAL A 185 15.28 -4.56 -1.87
N GLY A 186 16.24 -4.40 -0.97
CA GLY A 186 16.89 -3.11 -0.72
C GLY A 186 18.19 -3.00 -1.51
N ASN A 187 18.56 -1.77 -1.86
CA ASN A 187 19.85 -1.41 -2.46
C ASN A 187 20.18 0.06 -2.13
N ASP A 188 21.20 0.64 -2.77
CA ASP A 188 21.64 2.02 -2.52
C ASP A 188 20.54 3.07 -2.78
N THR A 189 19.57 2.75 -3.63
CA THR A 189 18.46 3.63 -4.01
C THR A 189 17.20 3.36 -3.17
N TYR A 190 16.92 2.09 -2.86
CA TYR A 190 15.70 1.67 -2.18
C TYR A 190 16.00 1.12 -0.78
N THR A 191 15.49 1.81 0.25
CA THR A 191 15.60 1.33 1.63
C THR A 191 14.38 0.48 1.98
N LYS A 192 14.58 -0.71 2.57
CA LYS A 192 13.49 -1.58 3.01
C LYS A 192 12.71 -0.98 4.18
N VAL A 193 11.39 -1.21 4.17
CA VAL A 193 10.45 -0.88 5.24
C VAL A 193 9.60 -2.13 5.52
N GLY A 194 10.11 -3.00 6.40
CA GLY A 194 9.52 -4.30 6.66
C GLY A 194 9.75 -5.31 5.53
N ALA A 195 8.87 -6.32 5.43
CA ALA A 195 8.99 -7.36 4.41
C ALA A 195 8.61 -6.85 3.02
N GLN A 196 7.47 -6.15 2.93
CA GLN A 196 6.83 -5.80 1.67
C GLN A 196 6.87 -4.31 1.31
N GLY A 197 7.57 -3.51 2.13
CA GLY A 197 7.68 -2.07 1.94
C GLY A 197 9.07 -1.66 1.48
N VAL A 198 9.12 -0.64 0.63
CA VAL A 198 10.34 0.13 0.33
C VAL A 198 10.05 1.61 0.44
N ARG A 199 11.08 2.38 0.75
CA ARG A 199 11.08 3.84 0.66
C ARG A 199 12.25 4.31 -0.18
N VAL A 200 12.05 5.44 -0.85
CA VAL A 200 13.02 6.04 -1.77
C VAL A 200 12.97 7.56 -1.67
N ASP A 201 14.13 8.20 -1.81
CA ASP A 201 14.18 9.64 -2.06
C ASP A 201 13.76 9.90 -3.51
N TRP A 202 12.49 10.24 -3.71
CA TRP A 202 11.93 10.47 -5.03
C TRP A 202 12.47 11.74 -5.71
N ARG A 203 13.14 12.62 -4.96
CA ARG A 203 13.80 13.81 -5.49
C ARG A 203 15.26 13.55 -5.90
N SER A 204 15.75 12.31 -5.71
CA SER A 204 17.10 11.93 -6.09
C SER A 204 17.36 12.18 -7.59
N PRO A 205 18.51 12.78 -7.95
CA PRO A 205 18.87 13.06 -9.34
C PRO A 205 19.08 11.78 -10.17
N THR A 206 19.20 10.62 -9.53
CA THR A 206 19.21 9.31 -10.22
C THR A 206 17.93 9.07 -11.03
N PHE A 207 16.83 9.76 -10.70
CA PHE A 207 15.57 9.67 -11.43
C PHE A 207 15.32 10.87 -12.37
N ASP A 208 16.35 11.65 -12.67
CA ASP A 208 16.24 12.74 -13.65
C ASP A 208 16.21 12.16 -15.08
N LEU A 209 15.40 12.79 -15.93
CA LEU A 209 15.20 12.38 -17.31
C LEU A 209 16.31 12.88 -18.24
N ALA A 210 17.14 13.81 -17.76
CA ALA A 210 18.28 14.31 -18.50
C ALA A 210 19.41 13.27 -18.40
N PRO A 211 20.00 12.82 -19.53
CA PRO A 211 21.20 12.02 -19.46
C PRO A 211 22.27 12.86 -18.75
N LYS A 212 22.88 12.30 -17.69
CA LYS A 212 24.16 12.83 -17.20
C LYS A 212 25.10 12.78 -18.39
N GLN A 213 25.33 13.92 -19.04
CA GLN A 213 26.48 14.05 -19.92
C GLN A 213 27.68 13.77 -19.02
N SER A 214 28.24 12.57 -19.15
CA SER A 214 29.53 12.23 -18.57
C SER A 214 30.50 13.24 -19.17
N ALA A 215 30.82 14.28 -18.39
CA ALA A 215 31.93 15.16 -18.70
C ALA A 215 33.13 14.24 -18.92
N GLY A 216 33.66 14.24 -20.14
CA GLY A 216 34.76 13.39 -20.54
C GLY A 216 35.92 13.57 -19.58
N GLU A 217 36.39 12.43 -19.06
CA GLU A 217 37.73 12.27 -18.47
C GLU A 217 38.76 12.13 -19.59
#